data_AF-A0A0K1F424-F1
#
_entry.id   AF-A0A0K1F424-F1
#
_cell.length_a   1.000
_cell.length_b   1.000
_cell.length_c   1.000
_cell.angle_alpha   90.00
_cell.angle_beta   90.00
_cell.angle_gamma   90.00
#
_symmetry.space_group_name_H-M   'P 1'
#
loop_
_entity.id
_entity.type
_entity.pdbx_description
1 polymer ?
#
loop_
_entity_poly.entity_id
_entity_poly.type
_entity_poly.pdbx_seq_one_letter_code
_entity_poly.pdbx_strand_id
1 'polypeptide(L)'
;MTHDSVTVSELSRRLLLEHPSWAAGGAEVEAHRLLSVIDDSLSRALALYVRDGVETDFEANGFSVLGLRALMGSTYLEALEVMSISLSDPKRARAIVTRRGMAR
;
A
#
# COMPACT_ATOMS: atom_id res chain seq x y z
N MET A 1 1.93 -9.63 -22.72
CA MET A 1 2.88 -9.33 -21.61
C MET A 1 2.33 -8.13 -20.89
N THR A 2 2.03 -8.28 -19.61
CA THR A 2 1.12 -7.45 -18.81
C THR A 2 1.72 -6.08 -18.48
N HIS A 3 1.01 -5.01 -18.86
CA HIS A 3 1.29 -3.62 -18.49
C HIS A 3 0.83 -3.34 -17.04
N ASP A 4 1.21 -4.18 -16.07
CA ASP A 4 0.79 -4.03 -14.67
C ASP A 4 1.77 -3.19 -13.83
N SER A 5 2.83 -2.64 -14.44
CA SER A 5 3.75 -1.72 -13.78
C SER A 5 3.10 -0.34 -13.58
N VAL A 6 3.01 0.11 -12.33
CA VAL A 6 2.60 1.47 -11.97
C VAL A 6 3.79 2.41 -12.07
N THR A 7 3.59 3.56 -12.70
CA THR A 7 4.57 4.63 -12.77
C THR A 7 4.53 5.53 -11.53
N VAL A 8 5.64 6.22 -11.26
CA VAL A 8 5.73 7.22 -10.18
C VAL A 8 4.66 8.30 -10.35
N SER A 9 4.42 8.78 -11.57
CA SER A 9 3.42 9.82 -11.83
C SER A 9 1.98 9.35 -11.57
N GLU A 10 1.65 8.10 -11.95
CA GLU A 10 0.34 7.51 -11.64
C GLU A 10 0.12 7.39 -10.13
N LEU A 11 1.11 6.87 -9.40
CA LEU A 11 1.02 6.70 -7.95
C LEU A 11 1.02 8.04 -7.20
N SER A 12 1.85 8.99 -7.61
CA SER A 12 1.87 10.36 -7.04
C SER A 12 0.51 11.04 -7.19
N ARG A 13 -0.13 10.91 -8.37
CA ARG A 13 -1.48 11.42 -8.58
C ARG A 13 -2.49 10.77 -7.64
N ARG A 14 -2.41 9.46 -7.43
CA ARG A 14 -3.27 8.74 -6.48
C ARG A 14 -3.05 9.21 -5.04
N LEU A 15 -1.80 9.38 -4.61
CA LEU A 15 -1.45 9.90 -3.29
C LEU A 15 -2.01 11.30 -3.04
N LEU A 16 -2.00 12.18 -4.03
CA LEU A 16 -2.61 13.51 -3.92
C LEU A 16 -4.14 13.47 -3.79
N LEU A 17 -4.80 12.42 -4.29
CA LEU A 17 -6.23 12.23 -4.07
C LEU A 17 -6.54 11.75 -2.65
N GLU A 18 -5.69 10.89 -2.08
CA GLU A 18 -5.80 10.43 -0.68
C GLU A 18 -5.40 11.50 0.33
N HIS A 19 -4.45 12.36 -0.05
CA HIS A 19 -3.91 13.41 0.80
C HIS A 19 -3.92 14.76 0.07
N PRO A 20 -5.09 15.43 -0.06
CA PRO A 20 -5.21 16.68 -0.83
C PRO A 20 -4.37 17.85 -0.30
N SER A 21 -3.92 17.77 0.96
CA SER A 21 -3.05 18.77 1.58
C SER A 21 -1.56 18.58 1.28
N TRP A 22 -1.16 17.47 0.65
CA TRP A 22 0.24 17.21 0.32
C TRP A 22 0.71 18.09 -0.83
N ALA A 23 1.98 18.51 -0.76
CA ALA A 23 2.66 19.11 -1.89
C ALA A 23 2.98 18.03 -2.94
N ALA A 24 2.91 18.40 -4.23
CA ALA A 24 3.18 17.48 -5.34
C ALA A 24 4.56 16.80 -5.22
N GLY A 25 5.60 17.53 -4.84
CA GLY A 25 6.94 16.96 -4.62
C GLY A 25 7.00 15.95 -3.47
N GLY A 26 6.17 16.12 -2.43
CA GLY A 26 6.06 15.15 -1.34
C GLY A 26 5.41 13.84 -1.80
N ALA A 27 4.35 13.94 -2.60
CA ALA A 27 3.68 12.78 -3.19
C ALA A 27 4.58 12.03 -4.18
N GLU A 28 5.41 12.73 -4.95
CA GLU A 28 6.39 12.10 -5.85
C GLU A 28 7.49 11.34 -5.08
N VAL A 29 8.03 11.93 -4.02
CA VAL A 29 9.01 11.26 -3.15
C VAL A 29 8.42 9.99 -2.52
N GLU A 30 7.19 10.08 -2.02
CA GLU A 30 6.52 8.93 -1.42
C GLU A 30 6.18 7.85 -2.47
N ALA A 31 5.78 8.24 -3.69
CA ALA A 31 5.56 7.30 -4.79
C ALA A 31 6.85 6.53 -5.14
N HIS A 32 7.99 7.21 -5.21
CA HIS A 32 9.28 6.54 -5.40
C HIS A 32 9.59 5.54 -4.29
N ARG A 33 9.37 5.93 -3.03
CA ARG A 33 9.60 5.07 -1.87
C ARG A 33 8.70 3.83 -1.91
N LEU A 34 7.41 4.00 -2.18
CA LEU A 34 6.45 2.88 -2.22
C LEU A 34 6.80 1.90 -3.35
N LEU A 35 7.11 2.38 -4.55
CA LEU A 35 7.48 1.52 -5.67
C LEU A 35 8.81 0.78 -5.44
N SER A 36 9.68 1.24 -4.54
CA SER A 36 10.92 0.53 -4.21
C SER A 36 10.77 -0.53 -3.11
N VAL A 37 9.64 -0.54 -2.37
CA VAL A 37 9.43 -1.43 -1.22
C VAL A 37 8.22 -2.34 -1.33
N ILE A 38 7.28 -2.05 -2.24
CA ILE A 38 6.14 -2.93 -2.49
C ILE A 38 6.64 -4.16 -3.27
N ASP A 39 6.33 -5.34 -2.75
CA ASP A 39 6.66 -6.63 -3.35
C ASP A 39 5.92 -6.82 -4.69
N ASP A 40 6.62 -7.36 -5.68
CA ASP A 40 6.11 -7.57 -7.04
C ASP A 40 4.82 -8.40 -7.08
N SER A 41 4.60 -9.31 -6.12
CA SER A 41 3.37 -10.09 -6.03
C SER A 41 2.11 -9.23 -5.81
N LEU A 42 2.27 -8.00 -5.30
CA LEU A 42 1.20 -7.03 -5.10
C LEU A 42 1.00 -6.10 -6.30
N SER A 43 1.80 -6.21 -7.37
CA SER A 43 1.76 -5.30 -8.53
C SER A 43 0.37 -5.16 -9.14
N ARG A 44 -0.38 -6.26 -9.24
CA ARG A 44 -1.75 -6.24 -9.77
C ARG A 44 -2.71 -5.47 -8.86
N ALA A 45 -2.63 -5.71 -7.55
CA ALA A 45 -3.45 -5.01 -6.56
C ALA A 45 -3.13 -3.51 -6.54
N LEU A 46 -1.85 -3.16 -6.64
CA LEU A 46 -1.39 -1.78 -6.76
C LEU A 46 -1.90 -1.12 -8.04
N ALA A 47 -1.80 -1.79 -9.19
CA ALA A 47 -2.24 -1.25 -10.47
C ALA A 47 -3.74 -0.97 -10.52
N LEU A 48 -4.57 -1.92 -10.07
CA LEU A 48 -6.02 -1.77 -9.99
C LEU A 48 -6.41 -0.60 -9.08
N TYR A 49 -5.73 -0.47 -7.95
CA TYR A 49 -6.01 0.61 -7.04
C TYR A 49 -5.58 1.97 -7.59
N VAL A 50 -4.36 2.07 -8.11
CA VAL A 50 -3.81 3.34 -8.60
C VAL A 50 -4.59 3.84 -9.81
N ARG A 51 -4.92 2.98 -10.76
CA ARG A 51 -5.61 3.36 -12.01
C ARG A 51 -7.11 3.50 -11.83
N ASP A 52 -7.75 2.54 -11.19
CA ASP A 52 -9.21 2.42 -11.17
C ASP A 52 -9.83 2.71 -9.80
N GLY A 53 -9.01 2.87 -8.75
CA GLY A 53 -9.50 3.01 -7.38
C GLY A 53 -10.08 1.71 -6.81
N VAL A 54 -9.83 0.58 -7.47
CA VAL A 54 -10.36 -0.72 -7.08
C VAL A 54 -9.46 -1.30 -6.00
N GLU A 55 -10.05 -1.53 -4.82
CA GLU A 55 -9.39 -2.23 -3.72
C GLU A 55 -9.62 -3.74 -3.84
N THR A 56 -8.55 -4.51 -3.72
CA THR A 56 -8.57 -5.98 -3.79
C THR A 56 -8.08 -6.56 -2.48
N ASP A 57 -8.78 -7.56 -1.94
CA ASP A 57 -8.33 -8.20 -0.71
C ASP A 57 -7.34 -9.32 -1.00
N PHE A 58 -6.08 -8.94 -1.20
CA PHE A 58 -4.99 -9.91 -1.29
C PHE A 58 -4.73 -10.51 0.09
N GLU A 59 -4.53 -11.84 0.17
CA GLU A 59 -4.31 -12.55 1.42
C GLU A 59 -2.99 -13.33 1.41
N ALA A 60 -2.20 -13.18 2.47
CA ALA A 60 -0.98 -13.96 2.69
C ALA A 60 -0.58 -13.98 4.16
N ASN A 61 0.09 -15.05 4.60
CA ASN A 61 0.69 -15.16 5.94
C ASN A 61 -0.25 -14.87 7.13
N GLY A 62 -1.55 -15.11 6.93
CA GLY A 62 -2.61 -14.85 7.91
C GLY A 62 -3.07 -13.39 7.99
N PHE A 63 -2.77 -12.58 6.97
CA PHE A 63 -3.25 -11.22 6.79
C PHE A 63 -4.09 -11.11 5.52
N SER A 64 -5.02 -10.15 5.52
CA SER A 64 -5.68 -9.64 4.32
C SER A 64 -5.43 -8.13 4.22
N VAL A 65 -5.31 -7.58 3.02
CA VAL A 65 -5.05 -6.14 2.82
C VAL A 65 -6.18 -5.30 3.42
N LEU A 66 -7.44 -5.67 3.22
CA LEU A 66 -8.58 -4.95 3.78
C LEU A 66 -8.67 -5.12 5.31
N GLY A 67 -8.28 -6.29 5.82
CA GLY A 67 -8.18 -6.53 7.26
C GLY A 67 -7.10 -5.67 7.91
N LEU A 68 -5.91 -5.61 7.30
CA LEU A 68 -4.82 -4.71 7.71
C LEU A 68 -5.29 -3.26 7.70
N ARG A 69 -5.91 -2.83 6.61
CA ARG A 69 -6.47 -1.48 6.46
C ARG A 69 -7.44 -1.19 7.59
N ALA A 70 -8.42 -2.05 7.85
CA ALA A 70 -9.43 -1.83 8.90
C ALA A 70 -8.81 -1.78 10.30
N LEU A 71 -7.89 -2.70 10.63
CA LEU A 71 -7.23 -2.79 11.93
C LEU A 71 -6.35 -1.58 12.23
N MET A 72 -5.60 -1.10 11.23
CA MET A 72 -4.77 0.10 11.36
C MET A 72 -5.57 1.39 11.13
N GLY A 73 -6.76 1.27 10.51
CA GLY A 73 -7.52 2.31 9.79
C GLY A 73 -6.60 3.31 9.11
N SER A 74 -5.80 2.72 8.23
CA SER A 74 -4.86 3.34 7.33
C SER A 74 -5.50 3.54 5.95
N THR A 75 -4.75 4.13 5.03
CA THR A 75 -5.11 4.04 3.60
C THR A 75 -4.87 2.63 3.06
N TYR A 76 -5.37 2.38 1.84
CA TYR A 76 -5.15 1.10 1.16
C TYR A 76 -3.68 0.94 0.74
N LEU A 77 -2.99 2.03 0.33
CA LEU A 77 -1.56 1.99 0.03
C LEU A 77 -0.71 1.65 1.25
N GLU A 78 -1.03 2.23 2.41
CA GLU A 78 -0.35 1.87 3.67
C GLU A 78 -0.60 0.41 4.05
N ALA A 79 -1.79 -0.13 3.77
CA ALA A 79 -2.09 -1.54 4.00
C ALA A 79 -1.32 -2.46 3.04
N LEU A 80 -1.17 -2.07 1.77
CA LEU A 80 -0.34 -2.77 0.79
C LEU A 80 1.14 -2.78 1.20
N GLU A 81 1.65 -1.68 1.75
CA GLU A 81 3.03 -1.65 2.26
C GLU A 81 3.21 -2.66 3.40
N VAL A 82 2.29 -2.71 4.36
CA VAL A 82 2.37 -3.68 5.46
C VAL A 82 2.19 -5.11 4.97
N MET A 83 1.35 -5.33 3.95
CA MET A 83 1.23 -6.62 3.28
C MET A 83 2.56 -7.02 2.62
N SER A 84 3.24 -6.11 1.93
CA SER A 84 4.58 -6.33 1.35
C SER A 84 5.59 -6.77 2.42
N ILE A 85 5.61 -6.06 3.57
CA ILE A 85 6.44 -6.45 4.71
C ILE A 85 6.05 -7.84 5.20
N SER A 86 4.76 -8.19 5.22
CA SER A 86 4.31 -9.51 5.69
C SER A 86 4.78 -10.65 4.81
N LEU A 87 5.03 -10.42 3.52
CA LEU A 87 5.52 -11.42 2.57
C LEU A 87 6.98 -11.78 2.83
N SER A 88 7.79 -10.82 3.25
CA SER A 88 9.22 -11.01 3.56
C SER A 88 9.48 -11.30 5.05
N ASP A 89 8.77 -10.64 5.96
CA ASP A 89 8.89 -10.76 7.40
C ASP A 89 7.51 -10.66 8.10
N PRO A 90 6.78 -11.79 8.21
CA PRO A 90 5.49 -11.84 8.88
C PRO A 90 5.54 -11.38 10.35
N LYS A 91 6.66 -11.57 11.05
CA LYS A 91 6.80 -11.17 12.46
C LYS A 91 6.84 -9.65 12.59
N ARG A 92 7.60 -8.99 11.70
CA ARG A 92 7.66 -7.53 11.63
C ARG A 92 6.30 -6.93 11.27
N ALA A 93 5.58 -7.51 10.31
CA ALA A 93 4.23 -7.05 9.97
C ALA A 93 3.29 -7.13 11.17
N ARG A 94 3.29 -8.23 11.93
CA ARG A 94 2.50 -8.37 13.17
C ARG A 94 2.85 -7.27 14.18
N ALA A 95 4.13 -7.00 14.39
CA ALA A 95 4.56 -5.95 15.34
C ALA A 95 4.07 -4.55 14.93
N ILE A 96 4.06 -4.23 13.63
CA ILE A 96 3.54 -2.96 13.09
C ILE A 96 2.03 -2.88 13.34
N VAL A 97 1.27 -3.91 12.98
CA VAL A 97 -0.19 -3.96 13.11
C VAL A 97 -0.59 -3.82 14.57
N THR A 98 0.02 -4.57 15.48
CA THR A 98 -0.27 -4.49 16.92
C THR A 98 -0.03 -3.08 17.45
N ARG A 99 1.11 -2.45 17.10
CA ARG A 99 1.44 -1.10 17.57
C ARG A 99 0.44 -0.05 17.05
N ARG A 100 0.06 -0.13 15.77
CA ARG A 100 -0.85 0.85 15.14
C ARG A 100 -2.30 0.62 15.53
N GLY A 101 -2.73 -0.64 15.66
CA GLY A 101 -4.08 -0.99 16.09
C GLY A 101 -4.37 -0.63 17.55
N MET A 102 -3.35 -0.64 18.42
CA MET A 102 -3.48 -0.22 19.84
C MET A 102 -3.40 1.29 20.07
N ALA A 103 -3.00 2.09 19.07
CA ALA A 103 -2.92 3.54 19.17
C ALA A 103 -4.27 4.24 18.91
N ARG A 104 -5.37 3.47 18.92
CA ARG A 104 -6.74 3.90 18.62
C ARG A 104 -7.59 3.98 19.87
#